data_AF-A0AAX4P853-F1
#
_entry.id   AF-A0AAX4P853-F1
#
_cell.length_a   1.000
_cell.length_b   1.000
_cell.length_c   1.000
_cell.angle_alpha   90.00
_cell.angle_beta   90.00
_cell.angle_gamma   90.00
#
_symmetry.space_group_name_H-M   'P 1'
#
loop_
_entity.id
_entity.type
_entity.pdbx_description
1 polymer ?
#
loop_
_entity_poly.entity_id
_entity_poly.type
_entity_poly.pdbx_seq_one_letter_code
_entity_poly.pdbx_strand_id
1 'polypeptide(L)' 'MPYESAPPFIIIVGAFCAMAGLQYVGNNIIYGKPKPMGQDEWDKKLIERDARLIEEAKQSKAKPKYAFTGGEGKRWMGLF' A
#
# COMPACT_ATOMS: atom_id res chain seq x y z
N MET A 1 14.38 39.23 -31.06
CA MET A 1 14.94 39.12 -29.70
C MET A 1 14.13 38.09 -28.91
N PRO A 2 14.47 36.79 -28.97
CA PRO A 2 13.70 35.73 -28.31
C PRO A 2 13.85 35.72 -26.77
N TYR A 3 14.79 36.49 -26.23
CA TYR A 3 15.04 36.57 -24.78
C TYR A 3 13.96 37.35 -24.02
N GLU A 4 13.27 38.29 -24.65
CA GLU A 4 12.21 39.08 -23.99
C GLU A 4 10.92 38.27 -23.79
N SER A 5 10.70 37.24 -24.62
CA SER A 5 9.58 36.31 -24.47
C SER A 5 9.90 35.11 -23.58
N ALA A 6 11.16 34.87 -23.22
CA ALA A 6 11.55 33.74 -22.37
C ALA A 6 10.95 33.78 -20.94
N PRO A 7 10.90 34.94 -20.24
CA PRO A 7 10.32 35.00 -18.89
C PRO A 7 8.87 34.49 -18.77
N PRO A 8 7.91 34.90 -19.62
CA PRO A 8 6.56 34.36 -19.54
C PRO A 8 6.50 32.85 -19.86
N PHE A 9 7.32 32.34 -20.78
CA PHE A 9 7.38 30.89 -21.05
C PHE A 9 7.90 30.08 -19.85
N ILE A 10 8.92 30.59 -19.15
CA ILE A 10 9.47 29.92 -17.95
C ILE A 10 8.41 29.82 -16.86
N ILE A 11 7.61 30.88 -16.65
CA ILE A 11 6.53 30.87 -15.67
C ILE A 11 5.48 29.81 -16.02
N ILE A 12 5.09 29.73 -17.29
CA ILE A 12 4.12 28.75 -17.77
C ILE A 12 4.64 27.32 -17.58
N VAL A 13 5.88 27.04 -17.98
CA VAL A 13 6.50 25.72 -17.78
C VAL A 13 6.60 25.38 -16.30
N GLY A 14 7.01 26.33 -15.46
CA GLY A 14 7.06 26.17 -14.02
C GLY A 14 5.69 25.80 -13.42
N ALA A 15 4.62 26.45 -13.87
CA ALA A 15 3.26 26.15 -13.44
C ALA A 15 2.83 24.73 -13.86
N PHE A 16 3.12 24.31 -15.10
CA PHE A 16 2.84 22.95 -15.55
C PHE A 16 3.61 21.89 -14.76
N CYS A 17 4.90 22.10 -14.52
CA CYS A 17 5.71 21.20 -13.72
C CYS A 17 5.21 21.11 -12.27
N ALA A 18 4.81 22.24 -11.67
CA ALA A 18 4.23 22.24 -10.33
C ALA A 18 2.91 21.46 -10.27
N MET A 19 2.03 21.62 -11.26
CA MET A 19 0.77 20.88 -11.34
C MET A 19 1.01 19.36 -11.40
N ALA A 20 1.91 18.90 -12.27
CA ALA A 20 2.25 17.48 -12.38
C ALA A 20 2.93 16.94 -11.11
N GLY A 21 3.87 17.70 -10.55
CA GLY A 21 4.59 17.33 -9.34
C GLY A 21 3.67 17.19 -8.12
N LEU A 22 2.75 18.13 -7.92
CA LEU A 22 1.78 18.08 -6.82
C LEU A 22 0.88 16.84 -6.90
N GLN A 23 0.40 16.48 -8.09
CA GLN A 23 -0.41 15.27 -8.29
C GLN A 23 0.38 14.00 -8.00
N TYR A 24 1.64 13.94 -8.45
CA TYR A 24 2.51 12.80 -8.20
C TYR A 24 2.81 12.60 -6.71
N VAL A 25 3.20 13.67 -6.02
CA VAL A 25 3.50 13.65 -4.59
C VAL A 25 2.25 13.29 -3.78
N GLY A 26 1.10 13.89 -4.11
CA GLY A 26 -0.17 13.57 -3.44
C GLY A 26 -0.54 12.09 -3.55
N ASN A 27 -0.41 11.49 -4.74
CA ASN A 27 -0.71 10.07 -4.92
C ASN A 27 0.27 9.17 -4.16
N ASN A 28 1.56 9.52 -4.17
CA ASN A 28 2.58 8.79 -3.41
C ASN A 28 2.32 8.82 -1.90
N ILE A 29 1.84 9.95 -1.36
CA ILE A 29 1.54 10.06 0.08
C ILE A 29 0.31 9.20 0.44
N ILE A 30 -0.75 9.23 -0.37
CA ILE A 30 -2.01 8.52 -0.06
C ILE A 30 -1.85 7.01 -0.23
N TYR A 31 -1.26 6.56 -1.33
CA TYR A 31 -1.22 5.15 -1.70
C TYR A 31 0.14 4.48 -1.45
N GLY A 32 1.16 5.25 -1.05
CA GLY A 32 2.53 4.76 -0.83
C GLY A 32 3.27 4.36 -2.12
N LYS A 33 2.65 4.54 -3.29
CA LYS A 33 3.19 4.14 -4.59
C LYS A 33 2.77 5.09 -5.70
N PRO A 34 3.57 5.20 -6.78
CA PRO A 34 3.19 6.01 -7.94
C PRO A 34 1.94 5.43 -8.61
N LYS A 35 1.12 6.31 -9.18
CA LYS A 35 -0.10 5.92 -9.88
C LYS A 35 0.27 5.09 -11.13
N PRO A 36 -0.20 3.84 -11.26
CA PRO A 36 0.03 3.06 -12.47
C PRO A 36 -0.76 3.66 -13.63
N MET A 37 -0.11 3.77 -14.80
CA MET A 37 -0.74 4.22 -16.04
C MET A 37 -1.25 2.99 -16.81
N GLY A 38 -2.39 3.12 -17.50
CA GLY A 38 -2.91 2.05 -18.36
C GLY A 38 -3.36 0.81 -17.59
N GLN A 39 -4.07 1.03 -16.48
CA GLN A 39 -4.51 -0.07 -15.62
C GLN A 39 -5.74 -0.78 -16.20
N ASP A 40 -5.54 -2.03 -16.62
CA ASP A 40 -6.60 -2.85 -17.20
C ASP A 40 -7.46 -3.53 -16.12
N GLU A 41 -8.59 -4.13 -16.52
CA GLU A 41 -9.48 -4.83 -15.58
C GLU A 41 -8.79 -5.98 -14.84
N TRP A 42 -7.83 -6.63 -15.50
CA TRP A 42 -7.01 -7.67 -14.89
C TRP A 42 -6.18 -7.13 -13.71
N ASP A 43 -5.55 -5.98 -13.88
CA ASP A 43 -4.73 -5.35 -12.83
C ASP A 43 -5.58 -4.94 -11.63
N LYS A 44 -6.82 -4.48 -11.86
CA LYS A 44 -7.75 -4.16 -10.78
C LYS A 44 -8.09 -5.40 -9.96
N LYS A 45 -8.40 -6.53 -10.61
CA LYS A 45 -8.67 -7.81 -9.95
C LYS A 45 -7.46 -8.33 -9.18
N LEU A 46 -6.24 -8.14 -9.70
CA LEU A 46 -5.02 -8.49 -8.98
C LEU A 46 -4.82 -7.66 -7.72
N ILE A 47 -5.07 -6.35 -7.76
CA ILE A 47 -5.00 -5.49 -6.55
C ILE A 47 -6.01 -5.94 -5.50
N GLU A 48 -7.24 -6.25 -5.90
CA GLU A 48 -8.27 -6.75 -4.99
C GLU A 48 -7.86 -8.09 -4.35
N ARG A 49 -7.31 -9.00 -5.14
CA ARG A 49 -6.78 -10.28 -4.64
C ARG A 49 -5.66 -10.07 -3.63
N ASP A 50 -4.67 -9.23 -3.97
CA ASP A 50 -3.52 -8.99 -3.12
C ASP A 50 -3.93 -8.30 -1.81
N ALA A 51 -4.93 -7.41 -1.84
CA ALA A 51 -5.50 -6.81 -0.63
C ALA A 51 -6.11 -7.88 0.30
N ARG A 52 -6.90 -8.82 -0.24
CA ARG A 52 -7.47 -9.93 0.54
C ARG A 52 -6.40 -10.83 1.16
N LEU A 53 -5.38 -11.21 0.38
CA LEU A 53 -4.28 -12.07 0.86
C LEU A 53 -3.49 -11.41 1.99
N ILE A 54 -3.28 -10.09 1.94
CA ILE A 54 -2.60 -9.35 3.01
C ILE A 54 -3.45 -9.36 4.30
N GLU A 55 -4.77 -9.22 4.19
CA GLU A 55 -5.66 -9.31 5.35
C GLU A 55 -5.66 -10.71 5.98
N GLU A 56 -5.76 -11.76 5.16
CA GLU A 56 -5.67 -13.15 5.61
C GLU A 56 -4.30 -13.45 6.25
N ALA A 57 -3.21 -12.91 5.70
CA ALA A 57 -1.88 -13.03 6.26
C ALA A 57 -1.75 -12.33 7.63
N LYS A 58 -2.42 -11.19 7.82
CA LYS A 58 -2.48 -10.49 9.11
C LYS A 58 -3.28 -11.29 10.15
N GLN A 59 -4.43 -11.86 9.74
CA GLN A 59 -5.28 -12.67 10.62
C GLN A 59 -4.65 -14.01 11.00
N SER A 60 -3.95 -14.68 10.08
CA SER A 60 -3.26 -15.94 10.35
C SER A 60 -2.09 -15.78 11.32
N LYS A 61 -1.35 -14.67 11.25
CA LYS A 61 -0.31 -14.33 12.25
C LYS A 61 -0.88 -14.03 13.65
N ALA A 62 -2.14 -13.60 13.74
CA ALA A 62 -2.80 -13.33 15.02
C ALA A 62 -3.30 -14.60 15.74
N LYS A 63 -3.35 -15.77 15.07
CA LYS A 63 -3.67 -17.03 15.72
C LYS A 63 -2.38 -17.65 16.29
N PRO A 64 -2.20 -17.75 17.61
CA PRO A 64 -1.01 -18.38 18.16
C PRO A 64 -0.92 -19.82 17.67
N LYS A 65 0.24 -20.18 17.12
CA LYS A 65 0.50 -21.46 16.44
C LYS A 65 0.45 -22.69 17.37
N TYR A 66 0.15 -22.51 18.66
CA TYR A 66 -0.03 -23.56 19.65
C TYR A 66 -1.16 -23.22 20.62
N ALA A 67 -2.40 -23.48 20.22
CA ALA A 67 -3.46 -23.82 21.17
C ALA A 67 -3.59 -25.36 21.22
N PHE A 68 -2.48 -26.05 21.54
CA PHE A 68 -2.55 -27.43 22.00
C PHE A 68 -2.97 -27.41 23.47
N THR A 69 -4.24 -27.15 23.71
CA THR A 69 -4.90 -27.51 24.98
C THR A 69 -6.11 -28.36 24.64
N GLY A 70 -5.84 -29.50 24.00
CA GLY A 70 -6.73 -30.64 23.96
C GLY A 70 -6.05 -31.79 24.69
N GLY A 71 -6.71 -32.36 25.69
CA GLY A 71 -6.31 -33.63 26.32
C GLY A 71 -5.91 -33.53 27.78
N GLU A 72 -6.88 -33.79 28.67
CA GLU A 72 -6.76 -34.76 29.77
C GLU A 72 -5.38 -34.98 30.46
N GLY A 73 -4.76 -33.91 30.95
CA GLY A 73 -3.46 -34.00 31.67
C GLY A 73 -3.52 -33.93 33.20
N LYS A 74 -4.67 -33.66 33.83
CA LYS A 74 -4.77 -33.47 35.30
C LYS A 74 -5.08 -34.76 36.07
N ARG A 75 -4.30 -35.81 35.85
CA ARG A 75 -4.40 -37.06 36.63
C ARG A 75 -3.13 -37.51 37.34
N TRP A 76 -2.05 -36.72 37.36
CA TRP A 76 -0.79 -37.22 37.91
C TRP A 76 0.08 -36.16 38.62
N MET A 77 -0.46 -35.53 39.65
CA MET A 77 0.34 -34.97 40.75
C MET A 77 -0.37 -35.34 42.04
N GLY A 78 -0.08 -36.56 42.51
CA GLY A 78 -0.45 -37.00 43.84
C GLY A 78 0.28 -36.14 44.87
N LEU A 79 -0.51 -35.39 45.65
CA LEU A 79 -0.07 -34.88 46.94
C LEU A 79 0.05 -36.08 47.90
N PHE A 80 1.28 -36.55 48.09
CA PHE A 80 1.86 -36.59 49.43
C PHE A 80 2.41 -35.20 49.74
#